data_AF-A0A4R6C000-F1
#
_entry.id   AF-A0A4R6C000-F1
#
_cell.length_a   1.000
_cell.length_b   1.000
_cell.length_c   1.000
_cell.angle_alpha   90.00
_cell.angle_beta   90.00
_cell.angle_gamma   90.00
#
_symmetry.space_group_name_H-M   'P 1'
#
loop_
_entity.id
_entity.type
_entity.pdbx_description
1 polymer ?
#
loop_
_entity_poly.entity_id
_entity_poly.type
_entity_poly.pdbx_seq_one_letter_code
_entity_poly.pdbx_strand_id
1 'polypeptide(L)'
;MRQVEWLREERYAEADKKGRQHFHIQPSAGSLKKPAGFVYHDGFYHLFYEWLPARGLKYWYHISSPDLIRFVTQGPVVIMSDSDERDCKMEEKWDDGFDFDAPQLTQGPEGEQILVGWIGGTEPCFTVPRLISIEEGKTRQRPHPLLERLRGEPETAEGYAMKHDIRLHPYEGDCYELIIDILENESTEFYIELRVSRREATRLIYNHAARKFTLDRFDSGLLTTNSQDFTRSVILETPLQKIHAFVDQTSIEIFLNDGEKVMTSRIFPSDSATGIRTSTESGQVYLKFTKYDIEKQDV
;
A
#
# COMPACT_ATOMS: atom_id res chain seq x y z
N MET A 1 25.16 -13.07 23.83
CA MET A 1 26.00 -11.91 23.46
C MET A 1 26.30 -11.87 21.96
N ARG A 2 26.90 -12.90 21.33
CA ARG A 2 27.19 -12.86 19.87
C ARG A 2 25.97 -12.76 18.93
N GLN A 3 24.80 -13.24 19.37
CA GLN A 3 23.57 -13.22 18.56
C GLN A 3 22.96 -11.82 18.41
N VAL A 4 23.30 -10.89 19.33
CA VAL A 4 22.73 -9.53 19.38
C VAL A 4 23.63 -8.52 18.65
N GLU A 5 24.94 -8.77 18.58
CA GLU A 5 25.91 -7.88 17.94
C GLU A 5 25.76 -7.87 16.41
N TRP A 6 25.63 -9.03 15.76
CA TRP A 6 25.44 -9.05 14.30
C TRP A 6 24.11 -8.39 13.89
N LEU A 7 23.05 -8.57 14.69
CA LEU A 7 21.75 -7.97 14.39
C LEU A 7 21.82 -6.45 14.42
N ARG A 8 22.66 -5.87 15.29
CA ARG A 8 22.90 -4.43 15.27
C ARG A 8 23.61 -4.01 13.99
N GLU A 9 24.68 -4.70 13.59
CA GLU A 9 25.40 -4.40 12.34
C GLU A 9 24.51 -4.52 11.10
N GLU A 10 23.69 -5.56 11.03
CA GLU A 10 22.72 -5.79 9.96
C GLU A 10 21.65 -4.67 9.91
N ARG A 11 21.13 -4.25 11.07
CA ARG A 11 20.19 -3.13 11.16
C ARG A 11 20.77 -1.83 10.61
N TYR A 12 22.03 -1.53 10.95
CA TYR A 12 22.70 -0.35 10.41
C TYR A 12 22.90 -0.44 8.89
N ALA A 13 23.25 -1.62 8.37
CA ALA A 13 23.43 -1.82 6.93
C ALA A 13 22.11 -1.71 6.14
N GLU A 14 20.99 -2.14 6.74
CA GLU A 14 19.68 -2.08 6.08
C GLU A 14 18.99 -0.73 6.20
N ALA A 15 19.20 0.03 7.29
CA ALA A 15 18.55 1.33 7.50
C ALA A 15 18.78 2.34 6.34
N ASP A 16 19.94 2.26 5.68
CA ASP A 16 20.33 3.14 4.57
C ASP A 16 20.01 2.56 3.18
N LYS A 17 19.32 1.42 3.11
CA LYS A 17 19.02 0.78 1.83
C LYS A 17 17.93 1.57 1.10
N LYS A 18 18.22 1.92 -0.16
CA LYS A 18 17.27 2.59 -1.05
C LYS A 18 16.01 1.74 -1.27
N GLY A 19 14.85 2.38 -1.26
CA GLY A 19 13.56 1.75 -1.54
C GLY A 19 12.86 1.16 -0.32
N ARG A 20 13.35 1.42 0.89
CA ARG A 20 12.64 1.09 2.14
C ARG A 20 11.40 1.94 2.32
N GLN A 21 10.37 1.35 2.91
CA GLN A 21 9.12 2.04 3.21
C GLN A 21 9.33 3.11 4.28
N HIS A 22 8.53 4.17 4.21
CA HIS A 22 8.52 5.26 5.18
C HIS A 22 7.45 5.08 6.24
N PHE A 23 6.29 4.52 5.91
CA PHE A 23 5.21 4.34 6.88
C PHE A 23 4.64 2.92 6.92
N HIS A 24 4.87 2.10 5.90
CA HIS A 24 4.52 0.68 5.98
C HIS A 24 5.49 -0.06 6.91
N ILE A 25 4.95 -1.04 7.63
CA ILE A 25 5.74 -1.87 8.54
C ILE A 25 6.73 -2.71 7.73
N GLN A 26 8.02 -2.51 8.00
CA GLN A 26 9.13 -3.21 7.37
C GLN A 26 10.15 -3.58 8.45
N PRO A 27 10.83 -4.75 8.40
CA PRO A 27 11.80 -5.10 9.42
C PRO A 27 13.04 -4.23 9.28
N SER A 28 13.62 -3.82 10.40
CA SER A 28 14.86 -3.04 10.43
C SER A 28 16.11 -3.84 10.00
N ALA A 29 16.03 -5.17 9.95
CA ALA A 29 17.05 -6.09 9.46
C ALA A 29 16.37 -7.36 8.91
N GLY A 30 16.95 -8.02 7.91
CA GLY A 30 16.45 -9.28 7.35
C GLY A 30 15.18 -9.12 6.53
N SER A 31 14.51 -10.23 6.26
CA SER A 31 13.31 -10.27 5.41
C SER A 31 12.06 -10.61 6.23
N LEU A 32 11.03 -9.78 6.10
CA LEU A 32 9.69 -10.00 6.63
C LEU A 32 8.87 -10.81 5.63
N LYS A 33 8.16 -11.80 6.14
CA LYS A 33 7.27 -12.70 5.41
C LYS A 33 5.85 -12.58 5.97
N LYS A 34 5.07 -13.65 5.83
CA LYS A 34 3.64 -13.69 6.17
C LYS A 34 3.38 -13.20 7.62
N PRO A 35 2.35 -12.36 7.85
CA PRO A 35 1.93 -12.00 9.20
C PRO A 35 1.33 -13.22 9.92
N ALA A 36 1.40 -13.20 11.24
CA ALA A 36 0.88 -14.23 12.13
C ALA A 36 0.40 -13.62 13.44
N GLY A 37 -0.56 -14.25 14.10
CA GLY A 37 -0.95 -13.92 15.47
C GLY A 37 -1.37 -12.46 15.67
N PHE A 38 -2.04 -11.85 14.68
CA PHE A 38 -2.51 -10.47 14.81
C PHE A 38 -3.64 -10.40 15.86
N VAL A 39 -3.41 -9.69 16.97
CA VAL A 39 -4.34 -9.66 18.10
C VAL A 39 -4.29 -8.32 18.83
N TYR A 40 -5.45 -7.80 19.23
CA TYR A 40 -5.54 -6.72 20.22
C TYR A 40 -5.62 -7.30 21.63
N HIS A 41 -4.67 -6.94 22.50
CA HIS A 41 -4.58 -7.42 23.87
C HIS A 41 -3.95 -6.38 24.79
N ASP A 42 -4.50 -6.23 26.00
CA ASP A 42 -3.98 -5.34 27.06
C ASP A 42 -3.67 -3.90 26.61
N GLY A 43 -4.53 -3.34 25.75
CA GLY A 43 -4.37 -1.98 25.24
C GLY A 43 -3.48 -1.84 24.00
N PHE A 44 -2.90 -2.93 23.48
CA PHE A 44 -1.99 -2.93 22.34
C PHE A 44 -2.43 -3.86 21.23
N TYR A 45 -2.11 -3.49 20.00
CA TYR A 45 -2.09 -4.38 18.85
C TYR A 45 -0.76 -5.13 18.85
N HIS A 46 -0.81 -6.44 18.91
CA HIS A 46 0.33 -7.33 18.77
C HIS A 46 0.28 -7.94 17.38
N LEU A 47 1.37 -7.82 16.63
CA LEU A 47 1.53 -8.45 15.33
C LEU A 47 2.81 -9.28 15.34
N PHE A 48 2.68 -10.56 15.00
CA PHE A 48 3.81 -11.43 14.79
C PHE A 48 3.99 -11.63 13.29
N TYR A 49 5.18 -12.06 12.90
CA TYR A 49 5.41 -12.43 11.51
C TYR A 49 6.59 -13.38 11.38
N GLU A 50 6.57 -14.12 10.28
CA GLU A 50 7.73 -14.89 9.87
C GLU A 50 8.87 -13.96 9.46
N TRP A 51 10.01 -14.12 10.10
CA TRP A 51 11.19 -13.30 9.88
C TRP A 51 12.39 -14.17 9.57
N LEU A 52 13.08 -13.81 8.49
CA LEU A 52 14.30 -14.47 8.04
C LEU A 52 15.47 -13.48 8.11
N PRO A 53 16.35 -13.57 9.12
CA PRO A 53 17.57 -12.76 9.17
C PRO A 53 18.53 -13.13 8.03
N ALA A 54 19.46 -12.24 7.67
CA ALA A 54 20.48 -12.54 6.65
C ALA A 54 21.35 -13.75 7.04
N ARG A 55 21.48 -14.01 8.34
CA ARG A 55 22.14 -15.20 8.88
C ARG A 55 21.30 -15.79 10.02
N GLY A 56 20.97 -17.06 9.93
CA GLY A 56 20.29 -17.80 10.99
C GLY A 56 19.08 -18.58 10.50
N LEU A 57 18.25 -19.01 11.46
CA LEU A 57 17.02 -19.74 11.22
C LEU A 57 15.83 -18.78 11.03
N LYS A 58 14.70 -19.29 10.54
CA LYS A 58 13.43 -18.56 10.50
C LYS A 58 12.85 -18.43 11.92
N TYR A 59 12.36 -17.25 12.28
CA TYR A 59 11.72 -16.99 13.57
C TYR A 59 10.33 -16.42 13.40
N TRP A 60 9.49 -16.57 14.42
CA TRP A 60 8.43 -15.58 14.66
C TRP A 60 9.02 -14.36 15.32
N TYR A 61 8.76 -13.20 14.75
CA TYR A 61 9.18 -11.90 15.28
C TYR A 61 7.96 -11.14 15.76
N HIS A 62 8.09 -10.45 16.89
CA HIS A 62 6.99 -9.73 17.54
C HIS A 62 7.22 -8.22 17.49
N ILE A 63 6.19 -7.51 17.03
CA ILE A 63 6.05 -6.07 17.13
C ILE A 63 4.71 -5.74 17.81
N SER A 64 4.64 -4.60 18.47
CA SER A 64 3.39 -4.13 19.10
C SER A 64 3.19 -2.63 18.90
N SER A 65 1.95 -2.19 18.79
CA SER A 65 1.60 -0.78 18.63
C SER A 65 0.36 -0.42 19.46
N PRO A 66 0.30 0.75 20.11
CA PRO A 66 -0.94 1.23 20.71
C PRO A 66 -1.92 1.79 19.66
N ASP A 67 -1.47 2.06 18.44
CA ASP A 67 -2.23 2.85 17.45
C ASP A 67 -2.15 2.37 15.99
N LEU A 68 -1.64 1.15 15.75
CA LEU A 68 -1.44 0.56 14.42
C LEU A 68 -0.53 1.36 13.48
N ILE A 69 0.16 2.37 13.99
CA ILE A 69 1.07 3.20 13.22
C ILE A 69 2.48 3.02 13.75
N ARG A 70 2.69 3.31 15.03
CA ARG A 70 4.02 3.25 15.65
C ARG A 70 4.19 1.89 16.28
N PHE A 71 4.92 1.03 15.59
CA PHE A 71 5.26 -0.29 16.09
C PHE A 71 6.58 -0.28 16.84
N VAL A 72 6.59 -0.90 18.01
CA VAL A 72 7.78 -1.14 18.80
C VAL A 72 8.18 -2.60 18.63
N THR A 73 9.45 -2.80 18.31
CA THR A 73 10.06 -4.12 18.25
C THR A 73 10.12 -4.75 19.64
N GLN A 74 9.53 -5.93 19.79
CA GLN A 74 9.63 -6.78 20.99
C GLN A 74 10.69 -7.87 20.79
N GLY A 75 10.92 -8.31 19.56
CA GLY A 75 12.02 -9.20 19.18
C GLY A 75 11.56 -10.60 18.75
N PRO A 76 12.51 -11.52 18.53
CA PRO A 76 12.21 -12.90 18.11
C PRO A 76 11.62 -13.71 19.28
N VAL A 77 10.62 -14.55 18.99
CA VAL A 77 9.86 -15.33 19.98
C VAL A 77 10.18 -16.82 19.89
N VAL A 78 10.00 -17.42 18.71
CA VAL A 78 10.13 -18.88 18.50
C VAL A 78 10.94 -19.15 17.25
N ILE A 79 11.85 -20.14 17.32
CA ILE A 79 12.52 -20.70 16.15
C ILE A 79 11.54 -21.62 15.44
N MET A 80 11.28 -21.35 14.16
CA MET A 80 10.46 -22.24 13.34
C MET A 80 11.33 -23.37 12.79
N SER A 81 10.94 -24.63 13.05
CA SER A 81 11.41 -25.77 12.25
C SER A 81 10.65 -25.81 10.93
N ASP A 82 11.29 -26.22 9.83
CA ASP A 82 10.61 -26.47 8.56
C ASP A 82 9.55 -27.56 8.75
N SER A 83 8.31 -27.15 8.99
CA SER A 83 7.13 -28.02 9.01
C SER A 83 6.25 -27.63 7.85
N ASP A 84 5.69 -28.63 7.16
CA ASP A 84 4.86 -28.50 5.97
C ASP A 84 3.87 -27.32 6.07
N GLU A 85 4.17 -26.26 5.32
CA GLU A 85 3.29 -25.12 5.15
C GLU A 85 2.01 -25.61 4.44
N ARG A 86 0.90 -25.63 5.16
CA ARG A 86 -0.41 -25.82 4.53
C ARG A 86 -0.85 -24.48 3.96
N ASP A 87 -0.62 -24.29 2.67
CA ASP A 87 -1.20 -23.16 1.95
C ASP A 87 -2.73 -23.26 2.00
N CYS A 88 -3.34 -22.34 2.73
CA CYS A 88 -4.77 -22.12 2.65
C CYS A 88 -5.04 -21.41 1.32
N LYS A 89 -5.47 -22.17 0.30
CA LYS A 89 -5.93 -21.58 -0.95
C LYS A 89 -7.17 -20.73 -0.66
N MET A 90 -7.07 -19.42 -0.86
CA MET A 90 -8.21 -18.52 -0.81
C MET A 90 -9.00 -18.65 -2.12
N GLU A 91 -10.31 -18.91 -2.02
CA GLU A 91 -11.21 -18.95 -3.18
C GLU A 91 -11.69 -17.55 -3.60
N GLU A 92 -11.65 -16.57 -2.68
CA GLU A 92 -12.08 -15.19 -2.91
C GLU A 92 -10.89 -14.22 -2.89
N LYS A 93 -10.86 -13.32 -3.88
CA LYS A 93 -9.78 -12.35 -4.08
C LYS A 93 -10.00 -11.15 -3.17
N TRP A 94 -9.20 -11.04 -2.11
CA TRP A 94 -9.22 -9.92 -1.16
C TRP A 94 -8.63 -8.63 -1.72
N ASP A 95 -7.75 -8.71 -2.71
CA ASP A 95 -7.09 -7.54 -3.27
C ASP A 95 -6.90 -7.75 -4.76
N ASP A 96 -7.30 -6.77 -5.55
CA ASP A 96 -7.32 -6.86 -6.99
C ASP A 96 -5.99 -6.51 -7.67
N GLY A 97 -4.99 -6.09 -6.89
CA GLY A 97 -3.66 -5.71 -7.32
C GLY A 97 -2.73 -6.90 -7.62
N PHE A 98 -1.43 -6.64 -7.44
CA PHE A 98 -0.36 -7.58 -7.76
C PHE A 98 0.25 -8.24 -6.52
N ASP A 99 0.41 -7.48 -5.44
CA ASP A 99 1.34 -7.84 -4.37
C ASP A 99 0.65 -7.82 -3.00
N PHE A 100 -0.46 -8.53 -2.87
CA PHE A 100 -1.16 -8.75 -1.61
C PHE A 100 -1.34 -10.24 -1.36
N ASP A 101 -0.92 -10.71 -0.19
CA ASP A 101 -1.04 -12.12 0.19
C ASP A 101 -1.15 -12.27 1.72
N ALA A 102 -1.50 -13.47 2.18
CA ALA A 102 -1.52 -13.88 3.58
C ALA A 102 -2.22 -12.89 4.53
N PRO A 103 -3.50 -12.51 4.28
CA PRO A 103 -4.23 -11.63 5.17
C PRO A 103 -4.36 -12.23 6.58
N GLN A 104 -4.20 -11.39 7.59
CA GLN A 104 -4.52 -11.67 8.98
C GLN A 104 -5.52 -10.65 9.50
N LEU A 105 -6.46 -11.12 10.31
CA LEU A 105 -7.52 -10.31 10.90
C LEU A 105 -7.35 -10.26 12.41
N THR A 106 -7.63 -9.11 13.01
CA THR A 106 -7.91 -8.96 14.44
C THR A 106 -9.18 -8.16 14.63
N GLN A 107 -9.77 -8.30 15.81
CA GLN A 107 -10.77 -7.35 16.30
C GLN A 107 -10.06 -6.22 17.05
N GLY A 108 -10.46 -4.98 16.80
CA GLY A 108 -10.02 -3.81 17.56
C GLY A 108 -10.83 -3.58 18.85
N PRO A 109 -10.50 -2.55 19.64
CA PRO A 109 -11.15 -2.26 20.92
C PRO A 109 -12.64 -1.90 20.79
N GLU A 110 -13.08 -1.37 19.65
CA GLU A 110 -14.49 -1.02 19.39
C GLU A 110 -15.24 -2.15 18.68
N GLY A 111 -14.57 -3.28 18.47
CA GLY A 111 -15.12 -4.46 17.82
C GLY A 111 -15.02 -4.47 16.30
N GLU A 112 -14.40 -3.45 15.72
CA GLU A 112 -14.08 -3.33 14.31
C GLU A 112 -13.13 -4.44 13.86
N GLN A 113 -13.30 -4.92 12.62
CA GLN A 113 -12.43 -5.94 12.03
C GLN A 113 -11.30 -5.26 11.29
N ILE A 114 -10.06 -5.59 11.65
CA ILE A 114 -8.86 -4.96 11.13
C ILE A 114 -8.03 -6.01 10.42
N LEU A 115 -7.70 -5.75 9.15
CA LEU A 115 -6.90 -6.60 8.31
C LEU A 115 -5.51 -5.99 8.08
N VAL A 116 -4.50 -6.85 8.10
CA VAL A 116 -3.18 -6.57 7.53
C VAL A 116 -2.81 -7.70 6.57
N GLY A 117 -2.20 -7.36 5.44
CA GLY A 117 -1.70 -8.30 4.45
C GLY A 117 -0.19 -8.17 4.28
N TRP A 118 0.42 -9.20 3.68
CA TRP A 118 1.81 -9.19 3.26
C TRP A 118 1.96 -8.61 1.87
N ILE A 119 2.83 -7.61 1.73
CA ILE A 119 3.30 -7.10 0.44
C ILE A 119 4.69 -7.70 0.18
N GLY A 120 4.72 -8.73 -0.65
CA GLY A 120 5.92 -9.52 -0.93
C GLY A 120 6.94 -8.84 -1.86
N GLY A 121 7.97 -9.61 -2.22
CA GLY A 121 9.04 -9.17 -3.13
C GLY A 121 10.27 -8.58 -2.43
N THR A 122 10.99 -7.70 -3.13
CA THR A 122 12.18 -7.00 -2.62
C THR A 122 11.75 -5.90 -1.65
N GLU A 123 12.41 -5.82 -0.49
CA GLU A 123 12.01 -4.93 0.62
C GLU A 123 10.54 -5.15 1.04
N PRO A 124 10.17 -6.38 1.47
CA PRO A 124 8.79 -6.72 1.78
C PRO A 124 8.29 -5.97 3.02
N CYS A 125 7.02 -5.61 3.00
CA CYS A 125 6.36 -4.88 4.09
C CYS A 125 4.96 -5.44 4.32
N PHE A 126 4.25 -4.92 5.33
CA PHE A 126 2.81 -5.11 5.44
C PHE A 126 2.06 -3.99 4.74
N THR A 127 0.81 -4.29 4.37
CA THR A 127 -0.15 -3.27 3.97
C THR A 127 -0.41 -2.30 5.12
N VAL A 128 -0.97 -1.14 4.81
CA VAL A 128 -1.66 -0.34 5.81
C VAL A 128 -2.77 -1.17 6.47
N PRO A 129 -3.08 -0.93 7.76
CA PRO A 129 -4.24 -1.54 8.42
C PRO A 129 -5.54 -1.13 7.72
N ARG A 130 -6.38 -2.11 7.41
CA ARG A 130 -7.66 -1.92 6.73
C ARG A 130 -8.82 -2.30 7.64
N LEU A 131 -9.83 -1.45 7.74
CA LEU A 131 -11.12 -1.83 8.28
C LEU A 131 -11.88 -2.70 7.29
N ILE A 132 -12.41 -3.82 7.76
CA ILE A 132 -13.24 -4.74 7.00
C ILE A 132 -14.69 -4.64 7.47
N SER A 133 -15.60 -4.55 6.52
CA SER A 133 -17.04 -4.58 6.76
C SER A 133 -17.75 -5.37 5.67
N ILE A 134 -18.96 -5.86 5.97
CA ILE A 134 -19.83 -6.48 4.98
C ILE A 134 -21.02 -5.54 4.79
N GLU A 135 -21.12 -4.96 3.61
CA GLU A 135 -22.18 -4.04 3.22
C GLU A 135 -22.93 -4.63 2.02
N GLU A 136 -24.25 -4.80 2.15
CA GLU A 136 -25.08 -5.41 1.10
C GLU A 136 -24.58 -6.80 0.65
N GLY A 137 -24.00 -7.57 1.58
CA GLY A 137 -23.44 -8.89 1.31
C GLY A 137 -22.08 -8.90 0.61
N LYS A 138 -21.43 -7.74 0.48
CA LYS A 138 -20.11 -7.57 -0.15
C LYS A 138 -19.08 -7.07 0.85
N THR A 139 -17.89 -7.62 0.78
CA THR A 139 -16.76 -7.16 1.59
C THR A 139 -16.31 -5.78 1.13
N ARG A 140 -16.20 -4.84 2.07
CA ARG A 140 -15.60 -3.52 1.87
C ARG A 140 -14.33 -3.41 2.71
N GLN A 141 -13.28 -2.84 2.14
CA GLN A 141 -12.03 -2.58 2.85
C GLN A 141 -11.70 -1.10 2.79
N ARG A 142 -11.53 -0.46 3.95
CA ARG A 142 -11.19 0.97 4.03
C ARG A 142 -9.91 1.16 4.83
N PRO A 143 -9.11 2.19 4.55
CA PRO A 143 -7.96 2.52 5.39
C PRO A 143 -8.41 2.76 6.84
N HIS A 144 -7.62 2.29 7.81
CA HIS A 144 -7.94 2.52 9.22
C HIS A 144 -7.86 4.03 9.55
N PRO A 145 -8.85 4.63 10.24
CA PRO A 145 -8.85 6.07 10.56
C PRO A 145 -7.66 6.55 11.39
N LEU A 146 -6.98 5.66 12.11
CA LEU A 146 -5.75 6.03 12.82
C LEU A 146 -4.66 6.53 11.87
N LEU A 147 -4.63 6.06 10.61
CA LEU A 147 -3.68 6.52 9.60
C LEU A 147 -3.74 8.03 9.35
N GLU A 148 -4.84 8.70 9.67
CA GLU A 148 -4.95 10.16 9.57
C GLU A 148 -3.90 10.89 10.42
N ARG A 149 -3.35 10.23 11.45
CA ARG A 149 -2.26 10.78 12.27
C ARG A 149 -0.92 10.88 11.53
N LEU A 150 -0.78 10.21 10.39
CA LEU A 150 0.39 10.31 9.51
C LEU A 150 0.36 11.54 8.61
N ARG A 151 -0.81 12.16 8.45
CA ARG A 151 -1.02 13.28 7.53
C ARG A 151 -0.23 14.51 7.99
N GLY A 152 0.56 15.07 7.09
CA GLY A 152 1.01 16.45 7.17
C GLY A 152 -0.10 17.46 6.84
N GLU A 153 0.28 18.69 6.51
CA GLU A 153 -0.68 19.71 6.07
C GLU A 153 -1.34 19.32 4.73
N PRO A 154 -2.66 19.53 4.58
CA PRO A 154 -3.35 19.22 3.33
C PRO A 154 -2.94 20.17 2.20
N GLU A 155 -2.65 19.60 1.04
CA GLU A 155 -2.56 20.33 -0.22
C GLU A 155 -3.76 19.99 -1.11
N THR A 156 -4.63 20.97 -1.35
CA THR A 156 -5.88 20.78 -2.10
C THR A 156 -5.90 21.56 -3.41
N ALA A 157 -6.47 20.95 -4.45
CA ALA A 157 -6.68 21.58 -5.75
C ALA A 157 -7.86 20.94 -6.43
N GLU A 158 -8.59 21.73 -7.21
CA GLU A 158 -9.80 21.32 -7.90
C GLU A 158 -9.80 21.92 -9.31
N GLY A 159 -10.23 21.14 -10.30
CA GLY A 159 -10.26 21.62 -11.68
C GLY A 159 -10.59 20.53 -12.70
N TYR A 160 -10.67 20.95 -13.96
CA TYR A 160 -10.87 20.03 -15.09
C TYR A 160 -9.54 19.48 -15.60
N ALA A 161 -9.44 18.17 -15.73
CA ALA A 161 -8.40 17.53 -16.53
C ALA A 161 -8.92 17.31 -17.96
N MET A 162 -8.06 17.57 -18.95
CA MET A 162 -8.35 17.44 -20.37
C MET A 162 -7.15 16.85 -21.11
N LYS A 163 -7.32 16.41 -22.36
CA LYS A 163 -6.26 15.77 -23.16
C LYS A 163 -4.93 16.53 -23.22
N HIS A 164 -4.98 17.86 -23.25
CA HIS A 164 -3.80 18.72 -23.40
C HIS A 164 -3.43 19.48 -22.13
N ASP A 165 -4.21 19.35 -21.05
CA ASP A 165 -3.97 20.04 -19.79
C ASP A 165 -3.69 19.03 -18.68
N ILE A 166 -2.44 18.97 -18.26
CA ILE A 166 -1.84 17.78 -17.62
C ILE A 166 -1.72 17.93 -16.09
N ARG A 167 -1.95 19.14 -15.55
CA ARG A 167 -1.66 19.43 -14.13
C ARG A 167 -2.67 20.39 -13.51
N LEU A 168 -3.53 19.85 -12.64
CA LEU A 168 -4.44 20.64 -11.80
C LEU A 168 -3.71 21.47 -10.74
N HIS A 169 -2.55 20.97 -10.27
CA HIS A 169 -1.64 21.62 -9.34
C HIS A 169 -0.24 20.98 -9.49
N PRO A 170 0.87 21.67 -9.18
CA PRO A 170 2.21 21.07 -9.20
C PRO A 170 2.42 20.11 -8.01
N TYR A 171 1.54 19.12 -7.86
CA TYR A 171 1.74 18.09 -6.86
C TYR A 171 2.98 17.27 -7.21
N GLU A 172 3.90 17.25 -6.27
CA GLU A 172 5.08 16.41 -6.30
C GLU A 172 5.23 15.72 -4.94
N GLY A 173 5.81 14.54 -4.94
CA GLY A 173 6.09 13.77 -3.73
C GLY A 173 6.48 12.35 -4.07
N ASP A 174 7.13 11.68 -3.12
CA ASP A 174 7.50 10.27 -3.20
C ASP A 174 6.86 9.41 -2.10
N CYS A 175 6.31 10.05 -1.06
CA CYS A 175 5.61 9.42 0.06
C CYS A 175 4.43 10.29 0.51
N TYR A 176 3.19 9.83 0.28
CA TYR A 176 1.99 10.62 0.55
C TYR A 176 0.72 9.77 0.58
N GLU A 177 -0.31 10.30 1.22
CA GLU A 177 -1.71 9.91 1.02
C GLU A 177 -2.35 10.84 -0.02
N LEU A 178 -3.12 10.27 -0.95
CA LEU A 178 -3.80 11.00 -2.01
C LEU A 178 -5.27 10.61 -2.08
N ILE A 179 -6.15 11.59 -1.91
CA ILE A 179 -7.59 11.44 -2.09
C ILE A 179 -7.99 12.23 -3.34
N ILE A 180 -8.70 11.57 -4.25
CA ILE A 180 -9.19 12.15 -5.49
C ILE A 180 -10.70 11.89 -5.54
N ASP A 181 -11.47 12.97 -5.40
CA ASP A 181 -12.91 12.95 -5.61
C ASP A 181 -13.22 13.25 -7.08
N ILE A 182 -14.00 12.38 -7.71
CA ILE A 182 -14.48 12.55 -9.09
C ILE A 182 -15.83 13.25 -9.01
N LEU A 183 -15.84 14.56 -9.29
CA LEU A 183 -17.01 15.42 -9.13
C LEU A 183 -17.90 15.40 -10.37
N GLU A 184 -17.30 15.44 -11.56
CA GLU A 184 -17.98 15.31 -12.84
C GLU A 184 -17.10 14.50 -13.80
N ASN A 185 -17.70 13.62 -14.62
CA ASN A 185 -16.94 12.84 -15.58
C ASN A 185 -17.70 12.69 -16.90
N GLU A 186 -17.22 13.42 -17.92
CA GLU A 186 -17.70 13.33 -19.31
C GLU A 186 -16.64 12.70 -20.23
N SER A 187 -15.54 12.21 -19.66
CA SER A 187 -14.45 11.61 -20.41
C SER A 187 -14.78 10.18 -20.85
N THR A 188 -14.24 9.76 -21.99
CA THR A 188 -14.28 8.34 -22.37
C THR A 188 -13.38 7.51 -21.47
N GLU A 189 -12.21 8.06 -21.17
CA GLU A 189 -11.17 7.47 -20.34
C GLU A 189 -10.33 8.60 -19.76
N PHE A 190 -9.95 8.48 -18.49
CA PHE A 190 -8.99 9.38 -17.86
C PHE A 190 -7.86 8.61 -17.20
N TYR A 191 -6.73 9.31 -17.06
CA TYR A 191 -5.48 8.78 -16.55
C TYR A 191 -5.03 9.63 -15.36
N ILE A 192 -4.63 8.96 -14.27
CA ILE A 192 -3.87 9.57 -13.19
C ILE A 192 -2.52 8.88 -13.16
N GLU A 193 -1.46 9.64 -13.36
CA GLU A 193 -0.09 9.14 -13.33
C GLU A 193 0.57 9.57 -12.02
N LEU A 194 1.09 8.59 -11.28
CA LEU A 194 1.76 8.76 -9.99
C LEU A 194 3.24 8.41 -10.13
N ARG A 195 4.08 8.99 -9.26
CA ARG A 195 5.54 8.78 -9.25
C ARG A 195 6.13 8.96 -10.67
N VAL A 196 5.87 10.14 -11.25
CA VAL A 196 6.21 10.44 -12.64
C VAL A 196 7.58 11.10 -12.75
N SER A 197 8.42 10.59 -13.65
CA SER A 197 9.69 11.20 -14.07
C SER A 197 9.71 11.50 -15.58
N ARG A 198 10.90 11.58 -16.19
CA ARG A 198 11.05 11.63 -17.65
C ARG A 198 10.78 10.28 -18.34
N ARG A 199 10.92 9.17 -17.62
CA ARG A 199 10.86 7.81 -18.18
C ARG A 199 9.95 6.87 -17.41
N GLU A 200 9.46 7.29 -16.24
CA GLU A 200 8.73 6.41 -15.33
C GLU A 200 7.38 7.01 -14.97
N ALA A 201 6.40 6.15 -14.77
CA ALA A 201 5.08 6.47 -14.25
C ALA A 201 4.39 5.19 -13.73
N THR A 202 3.57 5.33 -12.70
CA THR A 202 2.54 4.34 -12.33
C THR A 202 1.20 4.89 -12.78
N ARG A 203 0.45 4.18 -13.63
CA ARG A 203 -0.75 4.71 -14.26
C ARG A 203 -2.02 4.09 -13.66
N LEU A 204 -2.94 4.94 -13.28
CA LEU A 204 -4.31 4.59 -12.92
C LEU A 204 -5.21 5.02 -14.08
N ILE A 205 -5.95 4.07 -14.63
CA ILE A 205 -6.73 4.27 -15.85
C ILE A 205 -8.18 3.93 -15.54
N TYR A 206 -9.09 4.85 -15.83
CA TYR A 206 -10.52 4.60 -15.67
C TYR A 206 -11.27 4.78 -16.99
N ASN A 207 -11.83 3.68 -17.49
CA ASN A 207 -12.70 3.68 -18.66
C ASN A 207 -14.16 3.85 -18.23
N HIS A 208 -14.76 4.97 -18.63
CA HIS A 208 -16.09 5.37 -18.13
C HIS A 208 -17.20 4.41 -18.58
N ALA A 209 -17.23 4.05 -19.86
CA ALA A 209 -18.29 3.21 -20.42
C ALA A 209 -18.28 1.78 -19.84
N ALA A 210 -17.08 1.22 -19.64
CA ALA A 210 -16.91 -0.12 -19.09
C ALA A 210 -16.95 -0.16 -17.54
N ARG A 211 -16.95 1.00 -16.86
CA ARG A 211 -16.66 1.12 -15.41
C ARG A 211 -15.40 0.34 -15.00
N LYS A 212 -14.41 0.33 -15.88
CA LYS A 212 -13.20 -0.47 -15.72
C LYS A 212 -12.08 0.39 -15.16
N PHE A 213 -11.61 0.06 -13.97
CA PHE A 213 -10.40 0.63 -13.40
C PHE A 213 -9.22 -0.29 -13.69
N THR A 214 -8.07 0.28 -14.06
CA THR A 214 -6.84 -0.45 -14.34
C THR A 214 -5.65 0.20 -13.64
N LEU A 215 -4.88 -0.61 -12.92
CA LEU A 215 -3.56 -0.27 -12.43
C LEU A 215 -2.53 -0.82 -13.41
N ASP A 216 -1.75 0.06 -14.03
CA ASP A 216 -0.63 -0.26 -14.92
C ASP A 216 0.69 0.17 -14.28
N ARG A 217 1.57 -0.82 -14.09
CA ARG A 217 2.89 -0.65 -13.48
C ARG A 217 4.06 -0.82 -14.44
N PHE A 218 3.81 -0.88 -15.75
CA PHE A 218 4.84 -1.19 -16.77
C PHE A 218 6.06 -0.27 -16.68
N ASP A 219 5.81 1.04 -16.60
CA ASP A 219 6.85 2.08 -16.53
C ASP A 219 7.17 2.49 -15.06
N SER A 220 6.83 1.69 -14.05
CA SER A 220 6.99 2.08 -12.63
C SER A 220 8.38 1.81 -12.06
N GLY A 221 9.40 1.85 -12.92
CA GLY A 221 10.82 1.64 -12.60
C GLY A 221 11.26 0.18 -12.62
N LEU A 222 12.23 -0.20 -11.77
CA LEU A 222 12.90 -1.50 -11.84
C LEU A 222 12.09 -2.62 -11.18
N LEU A 223 11.10 -3.16 -11.89
CA LEU A 223 10.34 -4.32 -11.43
C LEU A 223 11.25 -5.56 -11.32
N THR A 224 11.24 -6.21 -10.16
CA THR A 224 12.11 -7.37 -9.87
C THR A 224 11.53 -8.70 -10.35
N THR A 225 10.36 -8.69 -11.00
CA THR A 225 9.68 -9.89 -11.50
C THR A 225 9.88 -10.03 -13.00
N ASN A 226 10.29 -11.21 -13.48
CA ASN A 226 10.37 -11.54 -14.91
C ASN A 226 8.98 -11.72 -15.58
N SER A 227 7.89 -11.32 -14.93
CA SER A 227 6.54 -11.41 -15.49
C SER A 227 6.34 -10.36 -16.58
N GLN A 228 5.74 -10.75 -17.70
CA GLN A 228 5.25 -9.81 -18.72
C GLN A 228 3.88 -9.20 -18.34
N ASP A 229 3.46 -9.41 -17.10
CA ASP A 229 2.16 -9.01 -16.59
C ASP A 229 2.29 -7.73 -15.75
N PHE A 230 1.86 -6.63 -16.36
CA PHE A 230 2.04 -5.28 -15.83
C PHE A 230 0.73 -4.54 -15.59
N THR A 231 -0.41 -5.17 -15.92
CA THR A 231 -1.73 -4.55 -15.70
C THR A 231 -2.64 -5.42 -14.84
N ARG A 232 -3.39 -4.78 -13.95
CA ARG A 232 -4.52 -5.38 -13.22
C ARG A 232 -5.74 -4.53 -13.46
N SER A 233 -6.88 -5.16 -13.68
CA SER A 233 -8.12 -4.43 -13.91
C SER A 233 -9.28 -5.01 -13.11
N VAL A 234 -10.21 -4.13 -12.75
CA VAL A 234 -11.48 -4.46 -12.09
C VAL A 234 -12.63 -3.74 -12.76
N ILE A 235 -13.82 -4.34 -12.69
CA ILE A 235 -15.06 -3.66 -13.07
C ILE A 235 -15.73 -3.19 -11.77
N LEU A 236 -16.09 -1.92 -11.73
CA LEU A 236 -16.82 -1.32 -10.63
C LEU A 236 -18.33 -1.49 -10.85
N GLU A 237 -19.04 -1.66 -9.74
CA GLU A 237 -20.49 -1.79 -9.67
C GLU A 237 -21.16 -0.45 -9.92
N THR A 238 -20.65 0.59 -9.25
CA THR A 238 -21.02 1.98 -9.45
C THR A 238 -19.94 2.72 -10.23
N PRO A 239 -20.28 3.82 -10.93
CA PRO A 239 -19.25 4.70 -11.50
C PRO A 239 -18.20 5.08 -10.45
N LEU A 240 -16.96 5.26 -10.89
CA LEU A 240 -15.88 5.70 -10.01
C LEU A 240 -16.17 7.12 -9.49
N GLN A 241 -16.29 7.25 -8.18
CA GLN A 241 -16.55 8.49 -7.46
C GLN A 241 -15.36 8.94 -6.62
N LYS A 242 -14.53 8.00 -6.15
CA LYS A 242 -13.39 8.31 -5.30
C LYS A 242 -12.25 7.33 -5.47
N ILE A 243 -11.04 7.86 -5.52
CA ILE A 243 -9.79 7.11 -5.39
C ILE A 243 -9.11 7.59 -4.11
N HIS A 244 -8.78 6.66 -3.22
CA HIS A 244 -7.99 6.93 -2.02
C HIS A 244 -6.75 6.07 -2.09
N ALA A 245 -5.59 6.68 -2.27
CA ALA A 245 -4.32 5.98 -2.48
C ALA A 245 -3.31 6.33 -1.39
N PHE A 246 -2.53 5.32 -0.98
CA PHE A 246 -1.32 5.48 -0.17
C PHE A 246 -0.14 5.15 -1.06
N VAL A 247 0.77 6.10 -1.23
CA VAL A 247 1.99 5.94 -2.01
C VAL A 247 3.16 6.05 -1.06
N ASP A 248 4.01 5.02 -1.05
CA ASP A 248 5.27 5.00 -0.32
C ASP A 248 6.42 4.83 -1.31
N GLN A 249 7.64 4.71 -0.81
CA GLN A 249 8.87 4.68 -1.60
C GLN A 249 8.82 3.63 -2.71
N THR A 250 8.31 2.43 -2.40
CA THR A 250 8.24 1.32 -3.36
C THR A 250 6.93 0.51 -3.30
N SER A 251 5.86 1.12 -2.78
CA SER A 251 4.54 0.50 -2.74
C SER A 251 3.42 1.52 -3.02
N ILE A 252 2.30 1.00 -3.51
CA ILE A 252 1.06 1.74 -3.67
C ILE A 252 -0.12 0.86 -3.26
N GLU A 253 -1.04 1.42 -2.48
CA GLU A 253 -2.33 0.82 -2.13
C GLU A 253 -3.46 1.76 -2.55
N ILE A 254 -4.45 1.24 -3.26
CA ILE A 254 -5.51 2.04 -3.89
C ILE A 254 -6.86 1.49 -3.45
N PHE A 255 -7.68 2.34 -2.84
CA PHE A 255 -9.03 2.04 -2.39
C PHE A 255 -10.02 2.81 -3.26
N LEU A 256 -10.92 2.09 -3.93
CA LEU A 256 -11.89 2.66 -4.87
C LEU A 256 -13.28 2.70 -4.24
N ASN A 257 -14.02 3.79 -4.46
CA ASN A 257 -15.41 3.96 -4.02
C ASN A 257 -15.63 3.54 -2.55
N ASP A 258 -14.84 4.14 -1.66
CA ASP A 258 -14.85 3.85 -0.22
C ASP A 258 -14.78 2.34 0.08
N GLY A 259 -13.86 1.65 -0.58
CA GLY A 259 -13.54 0.25 -0.29
C GLY A 259 -14.30 -0.79 -1.08
N GLU A 260 -14.95 -0.42 -2.18
CA GLU A 260 -15.54 -1.36 -3.16
C GLU A 260 -14.51 -2.36 -3.69
N LYS A 261 -13.35 -1.82 -4.03
CA LYS A 261 -12.20 -2.55 -4.57
C LYS A 261 -10.93 -1.98 -3.98
N VAL A 262 -9.96 -2.84 -3.72
CA VAL A 262 -8.63 -2.46 -3.29
C VAL A 262 -7.60 -3.07 -4.22
N MET A 263 -6.55 -2.33 -4.54
CA MET A 263 -5.44 -2.79 -5.36
C MET A 263 -4.12 -2.41 -4.73
N THR A 264 -3.28 -3.41 -4.46
CA THR A 264 -1.94 -3.24 -3.87
C THR A 264 -0.86 -3.65 -4.85
N SER A 265 0.19 -2.84 -4.96
CA SER A 265 1.33 -3.18 -5.81
C SER A 265 2.64 -2.65 -5.25
N ARG A 266 3.71 -3.41 -5.47
CA ARG A 266 5.07 -2.90 -5.47
C ARG A 266 5.30 -2.04 -6.71
N ILE A 267 6.06 -0.98 -6.54
CA ILE A 267 6.59 -0.11 -7.60
C ILE A 267 8.05 0.20 -7.26
N PHE A 268 8.93 0.43 -8.23
CA PHE A 268 10.35 0.71 -7.95
C PHE A 268 10.86 1.93 -8.71
N PRO A 269 10.18 3.09 -8.57
CA PRO A 269 10.52 4.30 -9.30
C PRO A 269 11.88 4.88 -8.84
N SER A 270 12.48 5.72 -9.67
CA SER A 270 13.66 6.50 -9.28
C SER A 270 13.32 7.66 -8.33
N ASP A 271 14.32 8.19 -7.62
CA ASP A 271 14.13 9.31 -6.68
C ASP A 271 13.68 10.60 -7.40
N SER A 272 13.93 10.69 -8.71
CA SER A 272 13.47 11.81 -9.55
C SER A 272 11.99 11.73 -9.92
N ALA A 273 11.33 10.61 -9.62
CA ALA A 273 9.96 10.32 -9.99
C ALA A 273 9.00 10.78 -8.88
N THR A 274 8.82 12.10 -8.82
CA THR A 274 7.97 12.75 -7.81
C THR A 274 6.66 13.29 -8.38
N GLY A 275 6.56 13.40 -9.71
CA GLY A 275 5.42 14.09 -10.32
C GLY A 275 4.10 13.33 -10.17
N ILE A 276 3.01 14.09 -10.12
CA ILE A 276 1.64 13.60 -10.28
C ILE A 276 1.03 14.32 -11.48
N ARG A 277 0.33 13.57 -12.35
CA ARG A 277 -0.29 14.11 -13.58
C ARG A 277 -1.68 13.54 -13.78
N THR A 278 -2.52 14.29 -14.46
CA THR A 278 -3.84 13.82 -14.86
C THR A 278 -4.10 14.22 -16.31
N SER A 279 -4.72 13.34 -17.09
CA SER A 279 -5.12 13.64 -18.46
C SER A 279 -6.34 12.82 -18.85
N THR A 280 -6.94 13.13 -20.00
CA THR A 280 -8.06 12.36 -20.58
C THR A 280 -7.71 11.91 -21.99
N GLU A 281 -8.27 10.78 -22.44
CA GLU A 281 -8.19 10.38 -23.85
C GLU A 281 -9.07 11.28 -24.72
N SER A 282 -10.30 11.52 -24.26
CA SER A 282 -11.25 12.47 -24.83
C SER A 282 -12.26 12.90 -23.76
N GLY A 283 -12.91 14.05 -23.97
CA GLY A 283 -13.79 14.68 -22.98
C GLY A 283 -13.00 15.29 -21.82
N GLN A 284 -13.71 15.57 -20.72
CA GLN A 284 -13.17 16.23 -19.54
C GLN A 284 -13.63 15.53 -18.26
N VAL A 285 -12.86 15.67 -17.19
CA VAL A 285 -13.22 15.19 -15.86
C VAL A 285 -12.90 16.28 -14.84
N TYR A 286 -13.86 16.60 -13.97
CA TYR A 286 -13.70 17.55 -12.88
C TYR A 286 -13.32 16.79 -11.61
N LEU A 287 -12.15 17.10 -11.08
CA LEU A 287 -11.55 16.36 -9.97
C LEU A 287 -11.17 17.32 -8.84
N LYS A 288 -11.30 16.84 -7.61
CA LYS A 288 -10.71 17.45 -6.43
C LYS A 288 -9.65 16.53 -5.85
N PHE A 289 -8.43 17.04 -5.77
CA PHE A 289 -7.29 16.39 -5.14
C PHE A 289 -7.12 16.92 -3.72
N THR A 290 -6.85 16.02 -2.78
CA THR A 290 -6.38 16.32 -1.43
C THR A 290 -5.20 15.40 -1.15
N LYS A 291 -4.00 15.98 -1.10
CA LYS A 291 -2.75 15.28 -0.82
C LYS A 291 -2.28 15.60 0.59
N TYR A 292 -1.75 14.60 1.29
CA TYR A 292 -1.04 14.77 2.55
C TYR A 292 0.32 14.13 2.42
N ASP A 293 1.39 14.91 2.58
CA ASP A 293 2.73 14.32 2.72
C ASP A 293 2.80 13.49 4.01
N ILE A 294 3.52 12.37 3.93
CA ILE A 294 3.75 11.50 5.08
C ILE A 294 5.25 11.47 5.35
N GLU A 295 5.63 11.91 6.55
CA GLU A 295 7.02 11.84 6.99
C GLU A 295 7.44 10.40 7.28
N LYS A 296 8.72 10.10 7.08
CA LYS A 296 9.32 8.82 7.46
C LYS A 296 9.09 8.56 8.95
N GLN A 297 8.44 7.44 9.24
CA GLN A 297 8.25 6.97 10.60
C GLN A 297 9.47 6.16 11.05
N ASP A 298 9.85 6.33 12.32
CA ASP A 298 10.79 5.43 12.98
C ASP A 298 10.05 4.12 13.32
N VAL A 299 9.93 3.21 12.35
CA VAL A 299 9.31 1.88 12.50
C VAL A 299 10.36 0.79 12.71
#